data_AF-A0A3N5N7R0-F1
#
_entry.id   AF-A0A3N5N7R0-F1
#
_cell.length_a   1.000
_cell.length_b   1.000
_cell.length_c   1.000
_cell.angle_alpha   90.00
_cell.angle_beta   90.00
_cell.angle_gamma   90.00
#
_symmetry.space_group_name_H-M   'P 1'
#
loop_
_entity.id
_entity.type
_entity.pdbx_description
1 polymer ?
#
loop_
_entity_poly.entity_id
_entity_poly.type
_entity_poly.pdbx_seq_one_letter_code
_entity_poly.pdbx_strand_id
1 'polypeptide(L)' 'MASLSSFGLDVGIYGPLANADTILRLAQFAETVGFDSIWLADHVAFPVTFASKY' A
#
# COMPACT_ATOMS: atom_id res chain seq x y z
N MET A 1 4.50 15.00 -12.81
CA MET A 1 3.93 14.25 -13.96
C MET A 1 4.85 13.08 -14.22
N ALA A 2 4.31 11.87 -14.33
CA ALA A 2 5.11 10.69 -14.67
C ALA A 2 5.71 10.86 -16.08
N SER A 3 6.96 10.45 -16.24
CA SER A 3 7.66 10.43 -17.53
C SER A 3 7.96 8.98 -17.90
N LEU A 4 8.35 8.73 -19.16
CA LEU A 4 8.80 7.40 -19.57
C LEU A 4 10.01 6.88 -18.76
N SER A 5 10.73 7.77 -18.05
CA SER A 5 11.89 7.44 -17.22
C SER A 5 11.56 7.36 -15.73
N SER A 6 10.31 7.56 -15.31
CA SER A 6 9.94 7.49 -13.89
C SER A 6 9.69 6.05 -13.45
N PHE A 7 10.21 5.68 -12.28
CA PHE A 7 10.01 4.37 -11.68
C PHE A 7 9.10 4.48 -10.45
N GLY A 8 8.10 3.61 -10.39
CA GLY A 8 7.16 3.51 -9.27
C GLY A 8 7.33 2.20 -8.50
N LEU A 9 6.93 2.22 -7.23
CA LEU A 9 6.90 1.04 -6.36
C LEU A 9 5.45 0.61 -6.08
N ASP A 10 5.12 -0.64 -6.38
CA ASP A 10 3.87 -1.27 -5.95
C ASP A 10 4.05 -1.85 -4.55
N VAL A 11 3.22 -1.42 -3.60
CA VAL A 11 3.33 -1.75 -2.18
C VAL A 11 2.26 -2.79 -1.82
N GLY A 12 2.72 -3.98 -1.44
CA GLY A 12 1.84 -5.01 -0.90
C GLY A 12 1.28 -4.60 0.47
N ILE A 13 -0.04 -4.41 0.55
CA ILE A 13 -0.75 -4.04 1.79
C ILE A 13 -1.55 -5.22 2.38
N TYR A 14 -1.08 -6.44 2.17
CA TYR A 14 -1.66 -7.66 2.74
C TYR A 14 -0.63 -8.39 3.60
N GLY A 15 -1.09 -8.93 4.74
CA GLY A 15 -0.27 -9.75 5.63
C GLY A 15 0.30 -9.02 6.85
N PRO A 16 1.14 -9.71 7.65
CA PRO A 16 1.53 -9.24 8.99
C PRO A 16 2.31 -7.92 9.03
N LEU A 17 2.95 -7.55 7.92
CA LEU A 17 3.75 -6.34 7.80
C LEU A 17 2.98 -5.15 7.20
N ALA A 18 1.73 -5.35 6.78
CA ALA A 18 0.87 -4.29 6.23
C ALA A 18 0.25 -3.41 7.32
N ASN A 19 1.07 -2.96 8.27
CA ASN A 19 0.69 -2.00 9.30
C ASN A 19 1.17 -0.59 8.91
N ALA A 20 0.55 0.43 9.52
CA ALA A 20 0.80 1.83 9.18
C ALA A 20 2.28 2.25 9.34
N ASP A 21 2.95 1.86 10.43
CA ASP A 21 4.36 2.24 10.67
C ASP A 21 5.29 1.64 9.60
N THR A 22 5.10 0.37 9.25
CA THR A 22 5.92 -0.29 8.22
C THR A 22 5.70 0.32 6.84
N ILE A 23 4.45 0.61 6.47
CA ILE A 23 4.11 1.25 5.19
C ILE A 23 4.70 2.65 5.11
N LEU A 24 4.59 3.45 6.17
CA LEU A 24 5.14 4.81 6.20
C LEU A 24 6.66 4.82 6.09
N ARG A 25 7.36 3.91 6.79
CA ARG A 25 8.82 3.79 6.67
C ARG A 25 9.25 3.38 5.27
N LEU A 26 8.53 2.44 4.65
CA LEU A 26 8.79 2.05 3.26
C LEU A 26 8.58 3.23 2.30
N ALA A 27 7.51 4.01 2.47
CA ALA A 27 7.23 5.18 1.64
C ALA A 27 8.35 6.23 1.75
N GLN A 28 8.77 6.56 2.97
CA GLN A 28 9.88 7.50 3.23
C GLN A 28 11.21 6.99 2.64
N PHE A 29 11.47 5.69 2.76
CA PHE A 29 12.63 5.08 2.16
C PHE A 29 12.58 5.13 0.62
N ALA A 30 11.42 4.83 0.02
CA ALA A 30 11.21 4.88 -1.42
C ALA A 30 11.49 6.29 -1.99
N GLU A 31 11.04 7.33 -1.29
CA GLU A 31 11.35 8.72 -1.63
C GLU A 31 12.85 9.01 -1.52
N THR A 32 13.51 8.52 -0.46
CA THR A 32 14.96 8.72 -0.23
C THR A 32 15.82 8.07 -1.32
N VAL A 33 15.41 6.91 -1.85
CA VAL A 33 16.14 6.20 -2.91
C VAL A 33 15.75 6.66 -4.32
N GLY A 34 14.78 7.56 -4.45
CA GLY A 34 14.43 8.23 -5.70
C GLY A 34 13.32 7.56 -6.52
N PHE A 35 12.43 6.78 -5.91
CA PHE A 35 11.18 6.40 -6.58
C PHE A 35 10.28 7.62 -6.74
N ASP A 36 9.68 7.77 -7.92
CA ASP A 36 8.83 8.92 -8.24
C ASP A 36 7.40 8.77 -7.68
N SER A 37 6.99 7.53 -7.41
CA SER A 37 5.66 7.22 -6.91
C SER A 37 5.61 5.91 -6.15
N ILE A 38 4.64 5.80 -5.25
CA ILE A 38 4.21 4.54 -4.63
C ILE A 38 2.74 4.33 -4.94
N TRP A 39 2.35 3.07 -5.08
CA TRP A 39 0.98 2.66 -5.34
C TRP A 39 0.58 1.57 -4.35
N LEU A 40 -0.65 1.61 -3.90
CA LEU A 40 -1.22 0.63 -2.99
C LEU A 40 -2.67 0.40 -3.38
N ALA A 41 -3.12 -0.85 -3.23
CA ALA A 41 -4.54 -1.16 -3.32
C ALA A 41 -5.24 -0.65 -2.06
N ASP A 42 -6.51 -0.24 -2.19
CA ASP A 42 -7.39 -0.02 -1.05
C ASP A 42 -8.31 -1.25 -0.94
N HIS A 43 -8.20 -1.98 0.17
CA HIS A 43 -8.91 -3.24 0.37
C HIS A 43 -9.94 -3.11 1.49
N VAL A 44 -11.20 -3.45 1.15
CA VAL A 44 -12.25 -3.70 2.14
C VAL A 44 -12.26 -5.19 2.45
N ALA A 45 -11.92 -5.55 3.69
CA ALA A 45 -12.01 -6.92 4.16
C ALA A 45 -13.47 -7.27 4.49
N PHE A 46 -14.08 -8.15 3.70
CA PHE A 46 -15.41 -8.67 3.99
C PHE A 46 -15.33 -9.79 5.03
N PRO A 47 -16.24 -9.81 6.02
CA PRO A 47 -16.31 -10.92 6.96
C PRO A 47 -16.69 -12.21 6.23
N VAL A 48 -15.98 -13.30 6.52
CA VAL A 48 -16.28 -14.65 5.99
C VAL A 48 -17.65 -15.15 6.44
N THR A 49 -18.13 -14.67 7.59
CA THR A 49 -19.48 -14.92 8.12
C THR A 49 -20.00 -13.66 8.80
N PHE A 50 -21.27 -13.32 8.60
CA PHE A 50 -21.94 -12.25 9.34
C PHE A 50 -23.30 -12.76 9.85
N ALA A 51 -23.72 -12.29 11.02
CA ALA A 51 -25.06 -12.55 11.56
C ALA A 51 -25.89 -11.28 11.42
N SER A 52 -26.68 -11.18 10.35
CA SER A 52 -27.64 -10.08 10.19
C SER A 52 -28.74 -10.20 11.24
N LYS A 53 -29.11 -9.08 11.86
CA LYS A 53 -30.32 -8.98 12.71
C LYS A 53 -31.56 -8.51 11.93
N TYR A 54 -31.41 -8.24 10.64
CA TYR A 54 -32.45 -7.79 9.72
C TYR A 54 -32.56 -8.77 8.55
#